data_AF-A0A1E7FNZ6-F1
#
_entry.id   AF-A0A1E7FNZ6-F1
#
_cell.length_a   1.000
_cell.length_b   1.000
_cell.length_c   1.000
_cell.angle_alpha   90.00
_cell.angle_beta   90.00
_cell.angle_gamma   90.00
#
_symmetry.space_group_name_H-M   'P 1'
#
loop_
_entity.id
_entity.type
_entity.pdbx_description
1 polymer ?
#
loop_
_entity_poly.entity_id
_entity_poly.type
_entity_poly.pdbx_seq_one_letter_code
_entity_poly.pdbx_strand_id
1 'polypeptide(L)'
;MVIWGLLGGYAIASVSSYEGARFVTAERMKNSDVFTFLWVETFPISIHVPTIIPMLFAFVVTAMETFGDITATEHASRLRPSGPDHAKRIQGGLIGDCIATYFAALGTTSPNTTLSQNNGILVDLEELAVEELWDAVEDLLVNDKTEDSPGKDLDEDDDEEGAPATKELEAIDED
;
A
#
# COMPACT_ATOMS: atom_id res chain seq x y z
N MET A 1 -11.34 4.57 4.54
CA MET A 1 -12.71 4.48 5.13
C MET A 1 -12.87 5.19 6.49
N VAL A 2 -11.89 5.16 7.40
CA VAL A 2 -12.01 5.73 8.77
C VAL A 2 -12.34 7.23 8.78
N ILE A 3 -11.69 8.03 7.94
CA ILE A 3 -11.93 9.48 7.84
C ILE A 3 -13.38 9.77 7.46
N TRP A 4 -13.92 9.06 6.47
CA TRP A 4 -15.33 9.23 6.04
C TRP A 4 -16.33 8.82 7.12
N GLY A 5 -16.05 7.75 7.87
CA GLY A 5 -16.86 7.36 9.02
C GLY A 5 -16.85 8.40 10.14
N LEU A 6 -15.67 8.98 10.44
CA LEU A 6 -15.52 10.04 11.43
C LEU A 6 -16.25 11.32 10.98
N LEU A 7 -16.13 11.71 9.71
CA LEU A 7 -16.82 12.88 9.15
C LEU A 7 -18.34 12.69 9.18
N GLY A 8 -18.83 11.51 8.78
CA GLY A 8 -20.25 11.18 8.84
C GLY A 8 -20.79 11.18 10.28
N GLY A 9 -20.06 10.58 11.22
CA GLY A 9 -20.40 10.61 12.64
C GLY A 9 -20.38 12.03 13.22
N TYR A 10 -19.40 12.83 12.85
CA TYR A 10 -19.31 14.24 13.26
C TYR A 10 -20.46 15.08 12.69
N ALA A 11 -20.88 14.84 11.45
CA ALA A 11 -22.03 15.52 10.85
C ALA A 11 -23.32 15.24 11.64
N ILE A 12 -23.56 13.98 12.02
CA ILE A 12 -24.72 13.59 12.85
C ILE A 12 -24.63 14.20 14.26
N ALA A 13 -23.43 14.21 14.85
CA ALA A 13 -23.20 14.82 16.15
C ALA A 13 -23.42 16.34 16.13
N SER A 14 -23.14 17.01 15.01
CA SER A 14 -23.31 18.46 14.86
C SER A 14 -24.77 18.93 14.90
N VAL A 15 -25.70 18.09 14.43
CA VAL A 15 -27.14 18.38 14.42
C VAL A 15 -27.87 17.85 15.65
N SER A 16 -27.24 16.94 16.39
CA SER A 16 -27.82 16.32 17.59
C SER A 16 -27.60 17.18 18.83
N SER A 17 -28.57 17.15 19.75
CA SER A 17 -28.47 17.78 21.07
C SER A 17 -29.15 16.90 22.09
N TYR A 18 -28.60 16.82 23.31
CA TYR A 18 -29.17 16.07 24.41
C TYR A 18 -29.41 17.02 25.59
N GLU A 19 -30.64 17.02 26.14
CA GLU A 19 -31.03 17.86 27.29
C GLU A 19 -30.71 19.36 27.10
N GLY A 20 -30.85 19.88 25.88
CA GLY A 20 -30.56 21.29 25.56
C GLY A 20 -29.07 21.62 25.42
N ALA A 21 -28.17 20.67 25.69
CA ALA A 21 -26.75 20.80 25.42
C ALA A 21 -26.41 20.28 24.01
N ARG A 22 -25.64 21.08 23.25
CA ARG A 22 -25.10 20.68 21.94
C ARG A 22 -23.84 19.84 22.11
N PHE A 23 -23.71 18.77 21.33
CA PHE A 23 -22.50 17.94 21.34
C PHE A 23 -21.30 18.63 20.68
N VAL A 24 -21.54 19.52 19.72
CA VAL A 24 -20.50 20.31 19.05
C VAL A 24 -20.66 21.78 19.41
N THR A 25 -19.68 22.34 20.11
CA THR A 25 -19.65 23.75 20.51
C THR A 25 -18.52 24.50 19.81
N ALA A 26 -18.80 25.72 19.33
CA ALA A 26 -17.84 26.54 18.59
C ALA A 26 -16.93 27.39 19.50
N GLU A 27 -17.11 27.33 20.81
CA GLU A 27 -16.43 28.21 21.77
C GLU A 27 -14.91 28.00 21.79
N ARG A 28 -14.47 26.73 21.87
CA ARG A 28 -13.03 26.39 21.82
C ARG A 28 -12.39 26.73 20.48
N MET A 29 -13.15 26.66 19.38
CA MET A 29 -12.67 26.99 18.04
C MET A 29 -12.51 28.51 17.84
N LYS A 30 -13.32 29.34 18.52
CA LYS A 30 -13.19 30.80 18.46
C LYS A 30 -12.06 31.34 19.33
N ASN A 31 -11.72 30.63 20.40
CA ASN A 31 -10.69 31.03 21.36
C ASN A 31 -9.31 30.41 21.07
N SER A 32 -9.17 29.60 20.02
CA SER A 32 -7.90 28.98 19.64
C SER A 32 -7.06 29.90 18.75
N ASP A 33 -5.75 29.90 18.96
CA ASP A 33 -4.81 30.60 18.09
C ASP A 33 -4.81 30.00 16.68
N VAL A 34 -4.66 30.87 15.67
CA VAL A 34 -4.68 30.48 14.24
C VAL A 34 -3.37 29.80 13.83
N PHE A 35 -2.28 30.05 14.57
CA PHE A 35 -0.96 29.50 14.30
C PHE A 35 -0.35 28.94 15.59
N THR A 36 0.17 27.72 15.49
CA THR A 36 0.93 27.08 16.57
C THR A 36 2.34 26.76 16.05
N PHE A 37 3.36 27.21 16.77
CA PHE A 37 4.75 26.87 16.51
C PHE A 37 5.17 25.63 17.31
N LEU A 38 6.23 24.95 16.87
CA LEU A 38 6.65 23.65 17.40
C LEU A 38 6.95 23.65 18.91
N TRP A 39 7.41 24.78 19.46
CA TRP A 39 7.75 24.95 20.88
C TRP A 39 6.88 26.01 21.59
N VAL A 40 5.62 26.19 21.18
CA VAL A 40 4.69 27.05 21.94
C VAL A 40 4.45 26.48 23.33
N GLU A 41 4.27 25.16 23.41
CA GLU A 41 4.17 24.40 24.66
C GLU A 41 5.36 23.45 24.76
N THR A 42 6.05 23.44 25.89
CA THR A 42 7.23 22.58 26.10
C THR A 42 7.05 21.67 27.28
N PHE A 43 7.42 20.39 27.13
CA PHE A 43 7.43 19.43 28.22
C PHE A 43 8.84 19.31 28.83
N PRO A 44 8.94 19.00 30.15
CA PRO A 44 10.23 18.79 30.78
C PRO A 44 10.92 17.57 30.15
N ILE A 45 12.10 17.78 29.58
CA ILE A 45 12.93 16.70 29.03
C ILE A 45 13.61 15.99 30.19
N SER A 46 13.14 14.78 30.48
CA SER A 46 13.69 13.92 31.54
C SER A 46 13.91 12.52 30.99
N ILE A 47 15.05 11.92 31.33
CA ILE A 47 15.36 10.53 30.96
C ILE A 47 14.79 9.62 32.03
N HIS A 48 13.69 8.95 31.69
CA HIS A 48 13.08 7.95 32.55
C HIS A 48 13.67 6.57 32.22
N VAL A 49 14.58 6.08 33.08
CA VAL A 49 15.27 4.80 32.88
C VAL A 49 14.31 3.61 32.74
N PRO A 50 13.21 3.50 33.52
CA PRO A 50 12.29 2.37 33.40
C PRO A 50 11.55 2.30 32.04
N THR A 51 11.37 3.42 31.36
CA THR A 51 10.65 3.47 30.07
C THR A 51 11.54 3.11 28.87
N ILE A 52 12.86 2.98 29.07
CA ILE A 52 13.81 2.62 28.02
C ILE A 52 13.52 1.22 27.48
N ILE A 53 13.19 0.26 28.35
CA ILE A 53 12.92 -1.13 27.94
C ILE A 53 11.65 -1.19 27.06
N PRO A 54 10.49 -0.65 27.46
CA PRO A 54 9.32 -0.55 26.58
C PRO A 54 9.61 0.18 25.26
N MET A 55 10.39 1.26 25.30
CA MET A 55 10.73 2.01 24.10
C MET A 55 11.59 1.19 23.14
N LEU A 56 12.53 0.39 23.65
CA LEU A 56 13.32 -0.52 22.83
C LEU A 56 12.45 -1.57 22.13
N PHE A 57 11.48 -2.15 22.84
CA PHE A 57 10.52 -3.08 22.23
C PHE A 57 9.68 -2.40 21.14
N ALA A 58 9.21 -1.18 21.38
CA ALA A 58 8.47 -0.42 20.37
C ALA A 58 9.34 -0.14 19.13
N PHE A 59 10.62 0.21 19.29
CA PHE A 59 11.54 0.38 18.16
C PHE A 59 11.72 -0.92 17.35
N VAL A 60 11.78 -2.09 18.00
CA VAL A 60 11.86 -3.37 17.29
C VAL A 60 10.59 -3.65 16.49
N VAL A 61 9.41 -3.38 17.06
CA VAL A 61 8.13 -3.54 16.37
C VAL A 61 8.03 -2.61 15.16
N THR A 62 8.37 -1.33 15.34
CA THR A 62 8.42 -0.32 14.26
C THR A 62 9.41 -0.70 13.16
N ALA A 63 10.57 -1.28 13.52
CA ALA A 63 11.53 -1.76 12.53
C ALA A 63 10.97 -2.95 11.71
N MET A 64 10.24 -3.86 12.35
CA MET A 64 9.56 -4.97 11.66
C MET A 64 8.41 -4.49 10.76
N GLU A 65 7.65 -3.49 11.20
CA GLU A 65 6.61 -2.83 10.39
C GLU A 65 7.23 -2.20 9.14
N THR A 66 8.28 -1.37 9.31
CA THR A 66 9.00 -0.72 8.21
C THR A 66 9.61 -1.73 7.23
N PHE A 67 10.12 -2.86 7.73
CA PHE A 67 10.61 -3.95 6.89
C PHE A 67 9.50 -4.55 6.02
N GLY A 68 8.33 -4.84 6.60
CA GLY A 68 7.18 -5.36 5.88
C GLY A 68 6.64 -4.36 4.85
N ASP A 69 6.57 -3.10 5.23
CA ASP A 69 6.11 -1.97 4.41
C ASP A 69 6.98 -1.76 3.17
N ILE A 70 8.30 -1.78 3.32
CA ILE A 70 9.25 -1.66 2.20
C ILE A 70 9.17 -2.88 1.28
N THR A 71 9.04 -4.08 1.85
CA THR A 71 8.93 -5.32 1.06
C THR A 71 7.62 -5.35 0.27
N ALA A 72 6.50 -4.94 0.88
CA ALA A 72 5.22 -4.81 0.20
C ALA A 72 5.27 -3.77 -0.92
N THR A 73 5.92 -2.62 -0.67
CA THR A 73 6.15 -1.56 -1.66
C THR A 73 7.00 -2.05 -2.83
N GLU A 74 8.01 -2.89 -2.59
CA GLU A 74 8.82 -3.49 -3.65
C GLU A 74 8.05 -4.52 -4.47
N HIS A 75 7.22 -5.34 -3.82
CA HIS A 75 6.31 -6.25 -4.50
C HIS A 75 5.31 -5.51 -5.38
N ALA A 76 4.73 -4.40 -4.87
CA ALA A 76 3.90 -3.50 -5.65
C ALA A 76 4.70 -2.99 -6.85
N SER A 77 5.81 -2.28 -6.59
CA SER A 77 6.65 -1.62 -7.61
C SER A 77 7.41 -2.55 -8.56
N ARG A 78 7.15 -3.86 -8.54
CA ARG A 78 7.83 -4.91 -9.33
C ARG A 78 9.35 -4.92 -9.20
N LEU A 79 9.87 -4.41 -8.09
CA LEU A 79 11.29 -4.47 -7.76
C LEU A 79 11.62 -5.85 -7.21
N ARG A 80 12.84 -6.35 -7.45
CA ARG A 80 13.27 -7.60 -6.83
C ARG A 80 13.36 -7.41 -5.31
N PRO A 81 12.59 -8.17 -4.51
CA PRO A 81 12.63 -8.13 -3.05
C PRO A 81 13.80 -8.99 -2.52
N SER A 82 14.92 -8.97 -3.25
CA SER A 82 16.12 -9.74 -2.90
C SER A 82 17.36 -9.09 -3.46
N GLY A 83 18.48 -9.32 -2.77
CA GLY A 83 19.78 -8.79 -3.15
C GLY A 83 20.18 -7.51 -2.42
N PRO A 84 21.35 -6.95 -2.77
CA PRO A 84 21.98 -5.86 -2.02
C PRO A 84 21.18 -4.54 -2.06
N ASP A 85 20.37 -4.31 -3.08
CA ASP A 85 19.59 -3.07 -3.19
C ASP A 85 18.33 -3.08 -2.31
N HIS A 86 17.74 -4.26 -2.05
CA HIS A 86 16.68 -4.45 -1.05
C HIS A 86 17.19 -4.10 0.36
N ALA A 87 18.35 -4.64 0.73
CA ALA A 87 18.98 -4.36 2.01
C ALA A 87 19.30 -2.86 2.20
N LYS A 88 19.75 -2.18 1.13
CA LYS A 88 19.98 -0.72 1.15
C LYS A 88 18.68 0.07 1.35
N ARG A 89 17.57 -0.34 0.74
CA ARG A 89 16.26 0.32 0.89
C ARG A 89 15.72 0.16 2.31
N ILE A 90 15.81 -1.04 2.88
CA ILE A 90 15.46 -1.28 4.28
C ILE A 90 16.31 -0.44 5.23
N GLN A 91 17.64 -0.45 5.05
CA GLN A 91 18.55 0.31 5.89
C GLN A 91 18.29 1.82 5.78
N GLY A 92 18.04 2.32 4.57
CA GLY A 92 17.69 3.72 4.33
C GLY A 92 16.37 4.11 4.97
N GLY A 93 15.34 3.27 4.85
CA GLY A 93 14.04 3.48 5.48
C GLY A 93 14.13 3.50 7.00
N LEU A 94 14.83 2.54 7.60
CA LEU A 94 14.99 2.45 9.05
C LEU A 94 15.78 3.63 9.63
N ILE A 95 16.83 4.08 8.95
CA ILE A 95 17.59 5.27 9.37
C ILE A 95 16.73 6.53 9.24
N GLY A 96 15.96 6.65 8.16
CA GLY A 96 15.03 7.77 7.96
C GLY A 96 14.00 7.87 9.08
N ASP A 97 13.40 6.75 9.47
CA ASP A 97 12.45 6.66 10.58
C ASP A 97 13.07 7.09 11.92
N CYS A 98 14.27 6.61 12.23
CA CYS A 98 15.00 6.99 13.45
C CYS A 98 15.33 8.48 13.49
N ILE A 99 15.75 9.07 12.37
CA ILE A 99 16.08 10.50 12.27
C ILE A 99 14.82 11.34 12.45
N ALA A 100 13.73 10.97 11.77
CA ALA A 100 12.45 11.67 11.90
C ALA A 100 11.94 11.64 13.34
N THR A 101 12.00 10.48 13.99
CA THR A 101 11.59 10.32 15.40
C THR A 101 12.50 11.05 16.38
N TYR A 102 13.80 11.13 16.11
CA TYR A 102 14.71 11.95 16.91
C TYR A 102 14.34 13.44 16.86
N PHE A 103 14.07 13.98 15.67
CA PHE A 103 13.64 15.37 15.53
C PHE A 103 12.23 15.61 16.09
N ALA A 104 11.32 14.65 15.96
CA ALA A 104 9.99 14.72 16.56
C ALA A 104 10.07 14.80 18.09
N ALA A 105 10.93 14.00 18.72
CA ALA A 105 11.16 14.05 20.16
C ALA A 105 11.73 15.41 20.62
N LEU A 106 12.64 16.02 19.85
CA LEU A 106 13.13 17.39 20.11
C LEU A 106 12.03 18.45 19.95
N GLY A 107 11.12 18.23 19.02
CA GLY A 107 9.91 19.03 18.80
C GLY A 107 8.79 18.74 19.80
N THR A 108 9.07 18.04 20.91
CA THR A 108 8.09 17.68 21.95
C THR A 108 6.91 16.84 21.48
N THR A 109 7.07 16.17 20.34
CA THR A 109 6.09 15.24 19.77
C THR A 109 6.41 13.80 20.20
N SER A 110 5.37 12.98 20.36
CA SER A 110 5.53 11.55 20.60
C SER A 110 6.32 10.86 19.47
N PRO A 111 6.97 9.70 19.74
CA PRO A 111 7.65 8.93 18.70
C PRO A 111 6.73 8.64 17.52
N ASN A 112 7.22 8.82 16.29
CA ASN A 112 6.48 8.58 15.06
C ASN A 112 6.98 7.29 14.39
N THR A 113 6.18 6.69 13.52
CA THR A 113 6.57 5.55 12.68
C THR A 113 6.02 5.74 11.27
N THR A 114 6.52 4.97 10.31
CA THR A 114 5.95 4.91 8.96
C THR A 114 4.47 4.53 9.04
N LEU A 115 3.59 5.33 8.41
CA LEU A 115 2.18 5.00 8.33
C LEU A 115 1.95 3.91 7.27
N SER A 116 1.71 2.68 7.71
CA SER A 116 1.38 1.53 6.86
C SER A 116 0.15 1.76 5.96
N GLN A 117 -0.71 2.73 6.31
CA GLN A 117 -1.82 3.20 5.47
C GLN A 117 -1.38 3.72 4.10
N ASN A 118 -0.18 4.31 4.01
CA ASN A 118 0.35 4.80 2.74
C ASN A 118 0.73 3.66 1.80
N ASN A 119 1.16 2.52 2.35
CA ASN A 119 1.53 1.35 1.55
C ASN A 119 0.29 0.63 1.02
N GLY A 120 -0.81 0.62 1.80
CA GLY A 120 -2.10 0.11 1.31
C GLY A 120 -2.63 0.88 0.11
N ILE A 121 -2.51 2.22 0.11
CA ILE A 121 -2.93 3.06 -1.03
C ILE A 121 -2.05 2.79 -2.27
N LEU A 122 -0.74 2.56 -2.08
CA LEU A 122 0.17 2.28 -3.19
C LEU A 122 -0.16 0.95 -3.87
N VAL A 123 -0.44 -0.10 -3.09
CA VAL A 123 -0.84 -1.41 -3.61
C VAL A 123 -2.15 -1.30 -4.37
N ASP A 124 -3.17 -0.65 -3.78
CA ASP A 124 -4.48 -0.48 -4.42
C ASP A 124 -4.39 0.31 -5.74
N LEU A 125 -3.60 1.39 -5.77
CA LEU A 125 -3.44 2.23 -6.97
C LEU A 125 -2.71 1.50 -8.10
N GLU A 126 -1.76 0.63 -7.77
CA GLU A 126 -1.04 -0.15 -8.76
C GLU A 126 -1.85 -1.35 -9.26
N GLU A 127 -2.62 -2.01 -8.38
CA GLU A 127 -3.56 -3.07 -8.76
C GLU A 127 -4.60 -2.53 -9.77
N LEU A 128 -5.16 -1.34 -9.51
CA LEU A 128 -6.07 -0.65 -10.43
C LEU A 128 -5.42 -0.34 -11.80
N ALA A 129 -4.17 0.11 -11.81
CA ALA A 129 -3.46 0.42 -13.06
C ALA A 129 -3.13 -0.86 -13.88
N VAL A 130 -2.95 -1.99 -13.21
CA VAL A 130 -2.73 -3.29 -13.86
C VAL A 130 -4.02 -3.88 -14.40
N GLU A 131 -5.13 -3.75 -13.66
CA GLU A 131 -6.46 -4.14 -14.15
C GLU A 131 -6.86 -3.31 -15.37
N GLU A 132 -6.67 -1.98 -15.35
CA GLU A 132 -6.98 -1.11 -16.49
C GLU A 132 -6.13 -1.45 -17.73
N LEU A 133 -4.86 -1.82 -17.54
CA LEU A 133 -3.99 -2.27 -18.63
C LEU A 133 -4.39 -3.66 -19.14
N TRP A 134 -4.78 -4.57 -18.25
CA TRP A 134 -5.22 -5.92 -18.62
C TRP A 134 -6.52 -5.87 -19.40
N ASP A 135 -7.50 -5.09 -18.94
CA ASP A 135 -8.76 -4.86 -19.66
C ASP A 135 -8.50 -4.28 -21.06
N ALA A 136 -7.57 -3.31 -21.17
CA ALA A 136 -7.19 -2.76 -22.47
C ALA A 136 -6.50 -3.79 -23.39
N VAL A 137 -5.69 -4.71 -22.84
CA VAL A 137 -5.05 -5.79 -23.60
C VAL A 137 -6.05 -6.88 -23.98
N GLU A 138 -6.98 -7.22 -23.10
CA GLU A 138 -8.03 -8.20 -23.35
C GLU A 138 -8.99 -7.69 -24.43
N ASP A 139 -9.37 -6.41 -24.39
CA ASP A 139 -10.15 -5.77 -25.47
C ASP A 139 -9.42 -5.80 -26.82
N LEU A 140 -8.09 -5.64 -26.83
CA LEU A 140 -7.29 -5.77 -28.05
C LEU A 140 -7.24 -7.22 -28.54
N LEU A 141 -7.03 -8.19 -27.65
CA LEU A 141 -6.93 -9.61 -27.99
C LEU A 141 -8.29 -10.22 -28.39
N VAL A 142 -9.39 -9.68 -27.85
CA VAL A 142 -10.75 -10.12 -28.16
C VAL A 142 -11.25 -9.46 -29.44
N ASN A 143 -10.94 -8.19 -29.71
CA ASN A 143 -11.32 -7.55 -30.98
C ASN A 143 -10.50 -8.05 -32.18
N ASP A 144 -9.22 -8.42 -32.00
CA ASP A 144 -8.38 -8.96 -33.09
C ASP A 144 -8.92 -10.30 -33.65
N LYS A 145 -9.60 -11.10 -32.81
CA LYS A 145 -10.25 -12.35 -33.25
C LYS A 145 -11.54 -12.16 -34.05
N THR A 146 -12.03 -10.92 -34.19
CA THR A 146 -13.26 -10.64 -34.94
C THR A 146 -13.02 -10.05 -36.33
N GLU A 147 -11.79 -9.61 -36.65
CA GLU A 147 -11.49 -8.99 -37.96
C GLU A 147 -10.84 -9.93 -39.01
N ASP A 148 -10.35 -11.12 -38.64
CA ASP A 148 -9.68 -12.03 -39.59
C ASP A 148 -10.44 -13.34 -39.86
N SER A 149 -11.69 -13.22 -40.33
CA SER A 149 -12.37 -14.34 -41.01
C SER A 149 -12.63 -13.99 -42.47
N PRO A 150 -11.66 -14.24 -43.38
CA PRO A 150 -11.93 -14.18 -44.81
C PRO A 150 -12.69 -15.44 -45.22
N GLY A 151 -13.85 -15.23 -45.86
CA GLY A 151 -14.74 -16.27 -46.33
C GLY A 151 -14.04 -17.33 -47.19
N LYS A 152 -14.45 -18.57 -47.01
CA LYS A 152 -14.08 -19.70 -47.86
C LYS A 152 -15.33 -20.51 -48.18
N ASP A 153 -16.10 -20.01 -49.13
CA ASP A 153 -16.87 -20.85 -50.04
C ASP A 153 -15.88 -21.42 -51.07
N LEU A 154 -15.92 -22.74 -51.31
CA LEU A 154 -15.60 -23.45 -52.57
C LEU A 154 -15.45 -24.97 -52.27
N ASP A 155 -16.57 -25.67 -52.48
CA ASP A 155 -16.83 -26.96 -53.13
C ASP A 155 -15.72 -28.00 -53.43
N GLU A 156 -16.19 -29.26 -53.31
CA GLU A 156 -15.85 -30.50 -54.05
C GLU A 156 -14.56 -31.31 -53.73
N ASP A 157 -14.84 -32.50 -53.19
CA ASP A 157 -14.43 -33.84 -53.64
C ASP A 157 -13.02 -34.43 -53.39
N ASP A 158 -13.13 -35.67 -52.91
CA ASP A 158 -12.32 -36.87 -53.19
C ASP A 158 -11.08 -37.23 -52.35
N ASP A 159 -11.17 -38.51 -51.94
CA ASP A 159 -10.14 -39.53 -51.73
C ASP A 159 -9.57 -39.83 -50.32
N GLU A 160 -10.03 -40.99 -49.84
CA GLU A 160 -9.42 -41.86 -48.84
C GLU A 160 -7.96 -42.21 -49.17
N GLU A 161 -7.02 -42.07 -48.23
CA GLU A 161 -5.96 -43.09 -48.01
C GLU A 161 -5.18 -42.88 -46.70
N GLY A 162 -4.96 -43.97 -45.94
CA GLY A 162 -3.70 -44.15 -45.21
C GLY A 162 -3.61 -43.79 -43.70
N ALA A 163 -4.18 -44.67 -42.87
CA ALA A 163 -3.79 -45.19 -41.55
C ALA A 163 -2.42 -44.82 -40.85
N PRO A 164 -2.30 -45.10 -39.52
CA PRO A 164 -1.58 -44.30 -38.49
C PRO A 164 -0.31 -44.96 -37.88
N ALA A 165 0.45 -44.24 -37.04
CA ALA A 165 1.43 -44.81 -36.08
C ALA A 165 1.80 -43.77 -34.98
N THR A 166 1.29 -43.94 -33.74
CA THR A 166 2.04 -44.39 -32.53
C THR A 166 3.23 -43.51 -32.15
N LYS A 167 3.13 -42.75 -31.04
CA LYS A 167 3.72 -43.11 -29.74
C LYS A 167 5.16 -43.63 -29.85
N GLU A 168 6.11 -42.81 -29.42
CA GLU A 168 7.26 -43.09 -28.54
C GLU A 168 8.37 -42.06 -28.79
N LEU A 169 9.23 -41.88 -27.78
CA LEU A 169 10.45 -41.04 -27.72
C LEU A 169 10.17 -39.57 -27.33
N GLU A 170 10.68 -38.99 -26.25
CA GLU A 170 11.69 -39.39 -25.27
C GLU A 170 11.47 -38.49 -24.05
N ALA A 171 11.15 -39.09 -22.91
CA ALA A 171 11.75 -38.65 -21.66
C ALA A 171 13.16 -39.26 -21.63
N ILE A 172 14.09 -38.57 -20.94
CA ILE A 172 15.40 -39.02 -20.45
C ILE A 172 16.58 -38.23 -21.07
N ASP A 173 17.40 -37.66 -20.16
CA ASP A 173 18.81 -37.28 -20.28
C ASP A 173 19.16 -36.01 -21.10
N GLU A 174 20.05 -35.11 -20.70
CA GLU A 174 21.24 -35.05 -19.81
C GLU A 174 21.46 -33.52 -19.55
N ASP A 175 22.09 -32.95 -18.52
CA ASP A 175 22.97 -33.34 -17.41
C ASP A 175 23.01 -32.16 -16.41
#